data_AF-A0A521WVI9-F1
#
_entry.id   AF-A0A521WVI9-F1
#
_cell.length_a   1.000
_cell.length_b   1.000
_cell.length_c   1.000
_cell.angle_alpha   90.00
_cell.angle_beta   90.00
_cell.angle_gamma   90.00
#
_symmetry.space_group_name_H-M   'P 1'
#
loop_
_entity.id
_entity.type
_entity.pdbx_description
1 polymer ?
#
loop_
_entity_poly.entity_id
_entity_poly.type
_entity_poly.pdbx_seq_one_letter_code
_entity_poly.pdbx_strand_id
1 'polypeptide(L)'
;MYVSSPIDKCRDGILLVCFLPAISRKAAKRIRSEINAWPWLKWPQDEMKDIIAYSQSKLRGWERYYGKYGRGKLNHVLFHVDKKLSRWAKRKYKKLKTITQALRRLNAFKSRNPRTFAHW
;
A
#
# COMPACT_ATOMS: atom_id res chain seq x y z
N MET A 1 2.42 26.74 -16.96
CA MET A 1 1.17 26.73 -16.17
C MET A 1 0.08 26.26 -17.11
N TYR A 2 -0.75 25.23 -16.93
CA TYR A 2 -1.16 24.37 -15.82
C TYR A 2 -1.13 22.92 -16.31
N VAL A 3 -0.60 21.99 -15.52
CA VAL A 3 -0.60 20.56 -15.87
C VAL A 3 -1.99 19.98 -15.57
N SER A 4 -2.69 19.57 -16.62
CA SER A 4 -3.96 18.84 -16.58
C SER A 4 -3.88 17.70 -15.56
N SER A 5 -4.65 17.83 -14.47
CA SER A 5 -4.93 16.69 -13.61
C SER A 5 -5.83 15.74 -14.41
N PRO A 6 -5.52 14.44 -14.51
CA PRO A 6 -6.44 13.52 -15.17
C PRO A 6 -7.83 13.58 -14.49
N ILE A 7 -8.89 13.22 -15.18
CA ILE A 7 -10.25 13.15 -14.63
C ILE A 7 -10.50 11.66 -14.35
N ASP A 8 -10.71 11.28 -13.10
CA ASP A 8 -11.08 9.90 -12.76
C ASP A 8 -12.58 9.76 -13.06
N LYS A 9 -12.94 8.94 -14.04
CA LYS A 9 -14.34 8.66 -14.41
C LYS A 9 -15.01 7.81 -13.32
N CYS A 10 -16.17 8.22 -12.83
CA CYS A 10 -17.07 7.32 -12.12
C CYS A 10 -17.80 6.44 -13.15
N ARG A 11 -17.97 5.14 -12.86
CA ARG A 11 -18.97 4.32 -13.56
C ARG A 11 -20.33 4.99 -13.32
N ASP A 12 -21.18 5.02 -14.33
CA ASP A 12 -22.54 5.60 -14.31
C ASP A 12 -22.69 7.04 -14.84
N GLY A 13 -21.88 7.42 -15.83
CA GLY A 13 -22.28 8.36 -16.91
C GLY A 13 -22.66 9.80 -16.54
N ILE A 14 -22.74 10.16 -15.25
CA ILE A 14 -23.15 11.47 -14.78
C ILE A 14 -21.89 12.22 -14.33
N LEU A 15 -21.64 13.36 -14.97
CA LEU A 15 -20.57 14.33 -14.66
C LEU A 15 -20.84 15.06 -13.33
N LEU A 16 -21.04 14.33 -12.24
CA LEU A 16 -21.05 14.93 -10.92
C LEU A 16 -19.60 15.13 -10.49
N VAL A 17 -19.25 16.37 -10.14
CA VAL A 17 -18.08 16.70 -9.32
C VAL A 17 -18.34 16.13 -7.94
N CYS A 18 -18.30 14.80 -7.83
CA CYS A 18 -18.36 14.12 -6.57
C CYS A 18 -17.04 14.43 -5.87
N PHE A 19 -17.05 15.44 -5.00
CA PHE A 19 -16.06 15.68 -3.95
C PHE A 19 -16.03 14.52 -2.93
N LEU A 20 -16.16 13.28 -3.40
CA LEU A 20 -15.85 12.11 -2.62
C LEU A 20 -14.34 12.20 -2.36
N PRO A 21 -13.88 12.14 -1.10
CA PRO A 21 -12.47 12.10 -0.73
C PRO A 21 -11.80 10.77 -1.12
N ALA A 22 -12.18 10.21 -2.25
CA ALA A 22 -11.42 9.22 -2.97
C ALA A 22 -9.99 9.77 -3.12
N ILE A 23 -9.02 9.04 -2.56
CA ILE A 23 -7.60 9.43 -2.50
C ILE A 23 -7.15 10.12 -3.80
N SER A 24 -6.82 11.41 -3.71
CA SER A 24 -6.40 12.17 -4.89
C SER A 24 -5.10 11.60 -5.45
N ARG A 25 -4.82 11.80 -6.74
CA ARG A 25 -3.55 11.33 -7.34
C ARG A 25 -2.33 11.93 -6.65
N LYS A 26 -2.42 13.19 -6.20
CA LYS A 26 -1.37 13.85 -5.43
C LYS A 26 -1.14 13.16 -4.08
N ALA A 27 -2.21 12.80 -3.37
CA ALA A 27 -2.13 12.03 -2.13
C ALA A 27 -1.56 10.63 -2.36
N ALA A 28 -2.04 9.91 -3.36
CA ALA A 28 -1.53 8.58 -3.74
C ALA A 28 -0.04 8.61 -4.10
N LYS A 29 0.41 9.62 -4.86
CA LYS A 29 1.82 9.82 -5.21
C LYS A 29 2.66 10.08 -3.96
N ARG A 30 2.17 10.91 -3.03
CA ARG A 30 2.84 11.20 -1.76
C ARG A 30 3.01 9.95 -0.91
N ILE A 31 1.95 9.16 -0.74
CA ILE A 31 1.99 7.88 0.00
C ILE A 31 3.01 6.94 -0.63
N ARG A 32 3.00 6.74 -1.95
CA ARG A 32 3.99 5.89 -2.63
C ARG A 32 5.41 6.40 -2.48
N SER A 33 5.61 7.71 -2.53
CA SER A 33 6.92 8.36 -2.30
C SER A 33 7.42 8.08 -0.90
N GLU A 34 6.55 8.22 0.10
CA GLU A 34 6.88 7.93 1.49
C GLU A 34 7.22 6.45 1.68
N ILE A 35 6.41 5.53 1.14
CA ILE A 35 6.69 4.09 1.17
C ILE A 35 8.04 3.79 0.50
N ASN A 36 8.37 4.45 -0.61
CA ASN A 36 9.66 4.26 -1.27
C ASN A 36 10.85 4.71 -0.43
N ALA A 37 10.67 5.75 0.40
CA ALA A 37 11.70 6.32 1.27
C ALA A 37 11.92 5.54 2.57
N TRP A 38 11.07 4.55 2.88
CA TRP A 38 11.29 3.69 4.04
C TRP A 38 12.63 2.95 3.94
N PRO A 39 13.27 2.62 5.07
CA PRO A 39 14.60 2.04 5.10
C PRO A 39 14.60 0.53 4.77
N TRP A 40 14.00 0.13 3.64
CA TRP A 40 13.86 -1.28 3.20
C TRP A 40 15.17 -2.06 3.18
N LEU A 41 16.32 -1.38 3.00
CA LEU A 41 17.64 -2.01 2.98
C LEU A 41 18.28 -2.13 4.36
N LYS A 42 17.89 -1.27 5.32
CA LYS A 42 18.49 -1.22 6.66
C LYS A 42 17.77 -2.07 7.69
N TRP A 43 16.53 -2.49 7.40
CA TRP A 43 15.79 -3.32 8.35
C TRP A 43 16.55 -4.61 8.64
N PRO A 44 16.66 -4.98 9.94
CA PRO A 44 17.40 -6.15 10.36
C PRO A 44 16.99 -7.35 9.54
N GLN A 45 17.96 -8.22 9.34
CA GLN A 45 17.76 -9.46 8.63
C GLN A 45 16.55 -10.23 9.19
N ASP A 46 16.23 -10.19 10.48
CA ASP A 46 15.40 -11.23 11.08
C ASP A 46 13.95 -10.95 11.49
N GLU A 47 13.42 -9.72 11.52
CA GLU A 47 12.02 -9.56 11.97
C GLU A 47 11.12 -8.78 11.01
N MET A 48 10.21 -9.53 10.37
CA MET A 48 9.01 -8.99 9.71
C MET A 48 8.20 -8.10 10.68
N LYS A 49 8.31 -8.33 11.99
CA LYS A 49 7.69 -7.53 13.05
C LYS A 49 8.17 -6.08 13.05
N ASP A 50 9.45 -5.81 12.77
CA ASP A 50 9.97 -4.44 12.71
C ASP A 50 9.34 -3.63 11.58
N ILE A 51 9.17 -4.28 10.42
CA ILE A 51 8.49 -3.67 9.28
C ILE A 51 7.03 -3.40 9.61
N ILE A 52 6.37 -4.37 10.26
CA ILE A 52 4.99 -4.23 10.72
C ILE A 52 4.90 -3.04 11.69
N ALA A 53 5.67 -3.03 12.77
CA ALA A 53 5.66 -1.99 13.80
C ALA A 53 5.93 -0.60 13.21
N TYR A 54 6.93 -0.48 12.34
CA TYR A 54 7.25 0.79 11.67
C TYR A 54 6.12 1.28 10.76
N SER A 55 5.48 0.37 10.03
CA SER A 55 4.44 0.72 9.05
C SER A 55 3.05 0.89 9.65
N GLN A 56 2.77 0.27 10.80
CA GLN A 56 1.44 0.16 11.38
C GLN A 56 0.81 1.53 11.69
N SER A 57 1.57 2.47 12.27
CA SER A 57 1.05 3.81 12.59
C SER A 57 0.66 4.60 11.33
N LYS A 58 1.50 4.55 10.30
CA LYS A 58 1.29 5.24 9.02
C LYS A 58 0.09 4.66 8.26
N LEU A 59 0.01 3.34 8.19
CA LEU A 59 -1.08 2.63 7.52
C LEU A 59 -2.42 2.90 8.21
N ARG A 60 -2.47 2.86 9.54
CA ARG A 60 -3.67 3.23 10.30
C ARG A 60 -4.06 4.69 10.07
N GLY A 61 -3.10 5.60 9.99
CA GLY A 61 -3.35 7.01 9.69
C GLY A 61 -3.99 7.19 8.31
N TRP A 62 -3.43 6.55 7.28
CA TRP A 62 -3.98 6.61 5.93
C TRP A 62 -5.33 5.91 5.81
N GLU A 63 -5.53 4.79 6.48
CA GLU A 63 -6.83 4.11 6.51
C GLU A 63 -7.89 4.93 7.22
N ARG A 64 -7.57 5.53 8.37
CA ARG A 64 -8.51 6.40 9.09
C ARG A 64 -8.90 7.63 8.26
N TYR A 65 -7.94 8.21 7.55
CA TYR A 65 -8.15 9.43 6.78
C TYR A 65 -8.83 9.16 5.42
N TYR A 66 -8.35 8.17 4.65
CA TYR A 66 -8.82 7.89 3.28
C TYR A 66 -9.82 6.72 3.20
N GLY A 67 -9.91 5.86 4.23
CA GLY A 67 -10.71 4.63 4.20
C GLY A 67 -12.22 4.87 4.15
N LYS A 68 -12.70 5.99 4.71
CA LYS A 68 -14.14 6.36 4.67
C LYS A 68 -14.66 6.64 3.25
N TYR A 69 -13.77 6.97 2.31
CA TYR A 69 -14.16 7.60 1.05
C TYR A 69 -13.71 6.84 -0.20
N GLY A 70 -13.03 5.70 -0.04
CA GLY A 70 -12.60 4.90 -1.19
C GLY A 70 -11.65 3.77 -0.84
N ARG A 71 -12.14 2.75 -0.11
CA ARG A 71 -11.38 1.53 0.23
C ARG A 71 -10.69 0.91 -0.99
N GLY A 72 -11.36 0.81 -2.14
CA GLY A 72 -10.77 0.22 -3.36
C GLY A 72 -9.54 0.99 -3.88
N LYS A 73 -9.65 2.32 -4.01
CA LYS A 73 -8.52 3.15 -4.47
C LYS A 73 -7.39 3.18 -3.44
N LEU A 74 -7.73 3.24 -2.15
CA LEU A 74 -6.75 3.16 -1.06
C LEU A 74 -6.01 1.82 -1.09
N ASN A 75 -6.73 0.70 -1.19
CA ASN A 75 -6.13 -0.64 -1.27
C ASN A 75 -5.17 -0.76 -2.45
N HIS A 76 -5.49 -0.17 -3.61
CA HIS A 76 -4.56 -0.15 -4.73
C HIS A 76 -3.28 0.67 -4.45
N VAL A 77 -3.36 1.74 -3.66
CA VAL A 77 -2.19 2.50 -3.21
C VAL A 77 -1.39 1.70 -2.17
N LEU A 78 -2.06 1.06 -1.21
CA LEU A 78 -1.44 0.28 -0.15
C LEU A 78 -0.86 -1.05 -0.65
N PHE A 79 -1.34 -1.58 -1.77
CA PHE A 79 -0.71 -2.70 -2.48
C PHE A 79 0.76 -2.41 -2.87
N HIS A 80 1.15 -1.14 -2.98
CA HIS A 80 2.55 -0.76 -3.17
C HIS A 80 3.44 -1.19 -1.99
N VAL A 81 2.89 -1.20 -0.76
CA VAL A 81 3.56 -1.76 0.42
C VAL A 81 3.78 -3.24 0.24
N ASP A 82 2.75 -4.00 -0.15
CA ASP A 82 2.86 -5.45 -0.37
C ASP A 82 3.90 -5.77 -1.45
N LYS A 83 3.98 -4.96 -2.51
CA LYS A 83 4.99 -5.09 -3.57
C LYS A 83 6.41 -4.85 -3.06
N LYS A 84 6.61 -3.83 -2.23
CA LYS A 84 7.93 -3.52 -1.64
C LYS A 84 8.34 -4.57 -0.62
N LEU A 85 7.40 -4.99 0.22
CA LEU A 85 7.58 -6.08 1.18
C LEU A 85 7.92 -7.39 0.49
N SER A 86 7.24 -7.73 -0.61
CA SER A 86 7.54 -8.92 -1.40
C SER A 86 8.94 -8.87 -2.02
N ARG A 87 9.40 -7.69 -2.48
CA ARG A 87 10.77 -7.50 -2.98
C ARG A 87 11.82 -7.63 -1.88
N TRP A 88 11.55 -7.04 -0.72
CA TRP A 88 12.39 -7.20 0.46
C TRP A 88 12.48 -8.67 0.88
N ALA A 89 11.33 -9.35 1.00
CA ALA A 89 11.25 -10.75 1.36
C ALA A 89 11.98 -11.64 0.36
N LYS A 90 11.84 -11.38 -0.95
CA LYS A 90 12.61 -12.09 -1.99
C LYS A 90 14.11 -11.93 -1.80
N ARG A 91 14.59 -10.71 -1.50
CA ARG A 91 16.02 -10.45 -1.25
C ARG A 91 16.52 -11.15 0.01
N LYS A 92 15.70 -11.19 1.07
CA LYS A 92 16.00 -11.81 2.35
C LYS A 92 16.03 -13.34 2.27
N TYR A 93 14.97 -13.95 1.73
CA TYR A 93 14.82 -15.40 1.72
C TYR A 93 15.26 -15.98 0.38
N LYS A 94 16.48 -16.56 0.33
CA LYS A 94 17.04 -17.21 -0.89
C LYS A 94 16.16 -18.33 -1.47
N LYS A 95 15.21 -18.86 -0.68
CA LYS A 95 14.18 -19.83 -1.09
C LYS A 95 13.10 -19.20 -1.99
N LEU A 96 12.91 -17.89 -1.95
CA LEU A 96 11.96 -17.16 -2.80
C LEU A 96 12.67 -16.74 -4.09
N LYS A 97 12.38 -17.41 -5.20
CA LYS A 97 13.02 -17.14 -6.50
C LYS A 97 12.31 -16.04 -7.28
N THR A 98 10.99 -15.92 -7.13
CA THR A 98 10.17 -14.93 -7.85
C THR A 98 9.40 -14.00 -6.91
N ILE A 99 9.06 -12.80 -7.40
CA ILE A 99 8.21 -11.87 -6.64
C ILE A 99 6.84 -12.49 -6.40
N THR A 100 6.33 -13.28 -7.34
CA THR A 100 5.06 -14.01 -7.21
C THR A 100 5.09 -15.01 -6.06
N GLN A 101 6.18 -15.76 -5.89
CA GLN A 101 6.34 -16.66 -4.73
C GLN A 101 6.36 -15.89 -3.41
N ALA A 102 7.07 -14.76 -3.36
CA ALA A 102 7.10 -13.90 -2.19
C ALA A 102 5.71 -13.34 -1.87
N LEU A 103 4.97 -12.89 -2.88
CA LEU A 103 3.61 -12.38 -2.73
C LEU A 103 2.63 -13.48 -2.30
N ARG A 104 2.74 -14.70 -2.83
CA ARG A 104 1.92 -15.85 -2.37
C ARG A 104 2.17 -16.16 -0.90
N ARG A 105 3.44 -16.21 -0.48
CA ARG A 105 3.78 -16.40 0.94
C ARG A 105 3.27 -15.26 1.80
N LEU A 106 3.37 -14.02 1.32
CA LEU A 106 2.80 -12.87 2.00
C LEU A 106 1.29 -13.03 2.16
N ASN A 107 0.56 -13.35 1.09
CA ASN A 107 -0.90 -13.56 1.11
C ASN A 107 -1.31 -14.71 2.06
N ALA A 108 -0.55 -15.80 2.09
CA ALA A 108 -0.77 -16.88 3.05
C ALA A 108 -0.56 -16.40 4.50
N PHE A 109 0.47 -15.56 4.74
CA PHE A 109 0.69 -14.93 6.03
C PHE A 109 -0.45 -13.95 6.40
N LYS A 110 -0.96 -13.16 5.45
CA LYS A 110 -2.14 -12.29 5.66
C LYS A 110 -3.37 -13.09 6.07
N SER A 111 -3.64 -14.18 5.36
CA SER A 111 -4.82 -15.02 5.60
C SER A 111 -4.78 -15.65 6.99
N ARG A 112 -3.59 -15.96 7.51
CA ARG A 112 -3.39 -16.48 8.86
C ARG A 112 -3.42 -15.38 9.93
N ASN A 113 -3.13 -14.14 9.56
CA ASN A 113 -3.01 -13.01 10.49
C ASN A 113 -3.74 -11.77 9.94
N PRO A 114 -5.09 -11.79 9.89
CA PRO A 114 -5.87 -10.72 9.27
C PRO A 114 -5.72 -9.37 9.99
N ARG A 115 -5.28 -9.35 11.26
CA ARG A 115 -5.19 -8.12 12.07
C ARG A 115 -3.79 -7.47 12.08
N THR A 116 -2.83 -8.00 11.31
CA THR A 116 -1.43 -7.56 11.39
C THR A 116 -1.17 -6.23 10.71
N PHE A 117 -1.80 -5.96 9.58
CA PHE A 117 -1.73 -4.67 8.91
C PHE A 117 -3.12 -4.05 8.88
N ALA A 118 -3.16 -2.72 8.92
CA ALA A 118 -4.42 -1.97 8.93
C ALA A 118 -5.27 -2.26 7.68
N HIS A 119 -4.61 -2.48 6.52
CA HIS A 119 -5.28 -2.67 5.23
C HIS A 119 -5.48 -4.12 4.78
N TRP A 120 -5.23 -5.10 5.64
CA TRP A 120 -5.34 -6.53 5.32
C TRP A 120 -6.70 -7.11 5.69
#